data_AF-A0A8S9WEI3-F1
#
_entry.id   AF-A0A8S9WEI3-F1
#
_cell.length_a   1.000
_cell.length_b   1.000
_cell.length_c   1.000
_cell.angle_alpha   90.00
_cell.angle_beta   90.00
_cell.angle_gamma   90.00
#
_symmetry.space_group_name_H-M   'P 1'
#
loop_
_entity.id
_entity.type
_entity.pdbx_description
1 polymer ?
#
loop_
_entity_poly.entity_id
_entity_poly.type
_entity_poly.pdbx_seq_one_letter_code
_entity_poly.pdbx_strand_id
1 'polypeptide(L)'
;MIKEMETSVKDTVAMVRQMRKIAIAKFVIPFFFAGAVILLFWFAGPEVYTDYAKVFGIYSFMPIGGAVAVIPVGLALGIPPEYLISFILFTDADVALFLVWNFKYANKIPVLGKLLVITEEKGEKAIKKYKWAMRFGFIGLMLFVMFPLQWTGSAVGAMAGRLIGMTAGMTWLAVVAGCFIRSLIATLIYIGVISFL
;
A
#
# COMPACT_ATOMS: atom_id res chain seq x y z
N MET A 1 -47.96 8.81 4.15
CA MET A 1 -47.64 7.47 3.60
C MET A 1 -46.98 7.49 2.22
N ILE A 2 -47.67 7.78 1.11
CA ILE A 2 -47.07 7.67 -0.26
C ILE A 2 -45.93 8.68 -0.48
N LYS A 3 -46.12 9.93 -0.05
CA LYS A 3 -45.12 11.01 -0.19
C LYS A 3 -43.87 10.78 0.70
N GLU A 4 -44.06 10.15 1.86
CA GLU A 4 -42.95 9.74 2.74
C GLU A 4 -42.17 8.56 2.14
N MET A 5 -42.86 7.59 1.53
CA MET A 5 -42.24 6.51 0.76
C MET A 5 -41.41 7.04 -0.42
N GLU A 6 -41.94 7.98 -1.21
CA GLU A 6 -41.19 8.57 -2.33
C GLU A 6 -39.92 9.31 -1.88
N THR A 7 -40.00 10.02 -0.75
CA THR A 7 -38.85 10.77 -0.21
C THR A 7 -37.77 9.80 0.27
N SER A 8 -38.15 8.74 1.00
CA SER A 8 -37.25 7.67 1.45
C SER A 8 -36.55 6.93 0.30
N VAL A 9 -37.27 6.67 -0.80
CA VAL A 9 -36.68 6.05 -2.00
C VAL A 9 -35.66 6.98 -2.66
N LYS A 10 -35.98 8.26 -2.83
CA LYS A 10 -35.06 9.25 -3.41
C LYS A 10 -33.77 9.39 -2.59
N ASP A 11 -33.87 9.40 -1.26
CA ASP A 11 -32.72 9.48 -0.36
C ASP A 11 -31.84 8.23 -0.47
N THR A 12 -32.46 7.05 -0.53
CA THR A 12 -31.75 5.78 -0.71
C THR A 12 -31.01 5.74 -2.04
N VAL A 13 -31.64 6.18 -3.13
CA VAL A 13 -31.02 6.24 -4.47
C VAL A 13 -29.86 7.23 -4.50
N ALA A 14 -30.02 8.41 -3.88
CA ALA A 14 -28.95 9.41 -3.76
C ALA A 14 -27.74 8.85 -2.98
N MET A 15 -28.00 8.18 -1.85
CA MET A 15 -26.98 7.53 -1.03
C MET A 15 -26.23 6.44 -1.82
N VAL A 16 -26.93 5.56 -2.54
CA VAL A 16 -26.31 4.51 -3.37
C VAL A 16 -25.44 5.13 -4.47
N ARG A 17 -25.93 6.17 -5.15
CA ARG A 17 -25.16 6.89 -6.17
C ARG A 17 -23.91 7.53 -5.60
N GLN A 18 -23.99 8.12 -4.41
CA GLN A 18 -22.83 8.70 -3.71
C GLN A 18 -21.80 7.64 -3.31
N MET A 19 -22.25 6.52 -2.74
CA MET A 19 -21.36 5.39 -2.40
C MET A 19 -20.63 4.86 -3.63
N ARG A 20 -21.33 4.73 -4.77
CA ARG A 20 -20.72 4.32 -6.04
C ARG A 20 -19.66 5.32 -6.53
N LYS A 21 -19.93 6.63 -6.45
CA LYS A 21 -18.93 7.67 -6.81
C LYS A 21 -17.67 7.56 -5.96
N ILE A 22 -17.82 7.38 -4.64
CA ILE A 22 -16.68 7.22 -3.72
C ILE A 22 -15.87 5.97 -4.06
N ALA A 23 -16.53 4.85 -4.37
CA ALA A 23 -15.86 3.62 -4.76
C ALA A 23 -15.05 3.80 -6.06
N ILE A 24 -15.64 4.45 -7.07
CA ILE A 24 -14.95 4.78 -8.32
C ILE A 24 -13.75 5.69 -8.06
N ALA A 25 -13.91 6.74 -7.24
CA ALA A 25 -12.81 7.65 -6.90
C ALA A 25 -11.66 6.89 -6.24
N LYS A 26 -11.93 6.05 -5.24
CA LYS A 26 -10.93 5.23 -4.56
C LYS A 26 -10.22 4.23 -5.48
N PHE A 27 -10.87 3.80 -6.55
CA PHE A 27 -10.26 2.96 -7.56
C PHE A 27 -9.36 3.77 -8.50
N VAL A 28 -9.83 4.93 -8.97
CA VAL A 28 -9.16 5.75 -10.00
C VAL A 28 -8.00 6.60 -9.46
N ILE A 29 -8.10 7.09 -8.22
CA ILE A 29 -7.11 8.01 -7.62
C ILE A 29 -5.68 7.47 -7.69
N PRO A 30 -5.38 6.21 -7.30
CA PRO A 30 -4.02 5.69 -7.40
C PRO A 30 -3.47 5.72 -8.83
N PHE A 31 -4.25 5.26 -9.81
CA PHE A 31 -3.86 5.32 -11.23
C PHE A 31 -3.63 6.76 -11.72
N PHE A 32 -4.39 7.72 -11.20
CA PHE A 32 -4.17 9.13 -11.50
C PHE A 32 -2.83 9.62 -10.95
N PHE A 33 -2.46 9.26 -9.71
CA PHE A 33 -1.14 9.60 -9.15
C PHE A 33 0.00 8.95 -9.94
N ALA A 34 -0.13 7.66 -10.28
CA ALA A 34 0.83 6.96 -11.12
C ALA A 34 0.99 7.66 -12.48
N GLY A 35 -0.13 7.99 -13.14
CA GLY A 35 -0.12 8.71 -14.42
C GLY A 35 0.52 10.10 -14.31
N ALA A 36 0.27 10.83 -13.22
CA ALA A 36 0.88 12.14 -12.99
C ALA A 36 2.41 12.03 -12.85
N VAL A 37 2.93 11.05 -12.11
CA VAL A 37 4.38 10.84 -11.98
C VAL A 37 5.02 10.42 -13.31
N ILE A 38 4.35 9.56 -14.08
CA ILE A 38 4.81 9.19 -15.43
C ILE A 38 4.92 10.43 -16.34
N LEU A 39 3.91 11.31 -16.32
CA LEU A 39 3.94 12.56 -17.07
C LEU A 39 5.06 13.49 -16.59
N LEU A 40 5.28 13.60 -15.27
CA LEU A 40 6.38 14.40 -14.72
C LEU A 40 7.74 13.91 -15.23
N PHE A 41 8.00 12.61 -15.22
CA PHE A 41 9.24 12.06 -15.77
C PHE A 41 9.36 12.23 -17.27
N TRP A 42 8.25 12.12 -18.01
CA TRP A 42 8.21 12.40 -19.44
C TRP A 42 8.64 13.84 -19.75
N PHE A 43 8.15 14.82 -18.97
CA PHE A 43 8.55 16.23 -19.12
C PHE A 43 9.96 16.54 -18.60
N ALA A 44 10.47 15.76 -17.64
CA ALA A 44 11.83 15.90 -17.11
C ALA A 44 12.92 15.48 -18.11
N GLY A 45 12.55 14.73 -19.15
CA GLY A 45 13.41 14.38 -20.28
C GLY A 45 13.56 12.87 -20.50
N PRO A 46 14.00 12.45 -21.69
CA PRO A 46 14.05 11.03 -22.06
C PRO A 46 14.94 10.20 -21.14
N GLU A 47 16.09 10.73 -20.73
CA GLU A 47 17.04 10.03 -19.85
C GLU A 47 16.38 9.71 -18.50
N VAL A 48 15.84 10.74 -17.82
CA VAL A 48 15.13 10.61 -16.54
C VAL A 48 13.99 9.60 -16.65
N TYR A 49 13.14 9.72 -17.68
CA TYR A 49 12.06 8.77 -17.92
C TYR A 49 12.56 7.32 -18.04
N THR A 50 13.61 7.10 -18.83
CA THR A 50 14.13 5.74 -19.03
C THR A 50 14.76 5.17 -17.77
N ASP A 51 15.45 5.98 -16.96
CA ASP A 51 16.09 5.49 -15.75
C ASP A 51 15.08 5.14 -14.66
N TYR A 52 14.07 5.97 -14.44
CA TYR A 52 12.98 5.64 -13.52
C TYR A 52 12.12 4.48 -14.01
N ALA A 53 11.96 4.30 -15.33
CA ALA A 53 11.31 3.11 -15.90
C ALA A 53 12.11 1.83 -15.63
N LYS A 54 13.45 1.86 -15.78
CA LYS A 54 14.32 0.73 -15.43
C LYS A 54 14.22 0.40 -13.94
N VAL A 55 14.31 1.42 -13.08
CA VAL A 55 14.15 1.29 -11.63
C VAL A 55 12.81 0.64 -11.30
N PHE A 56 11.70 1.16 -11.85
CA PHE A 56 10.37 0.60 -11.63
C PHE A 56 10.25 -0.86 -12.10
N GLY A 57 10.79 -1.18 -13.28
CA GLY A 57 10.75 -2.52 -13.84
C GLY A 57 11.52 -3.52 -12.98
N ILE A 58 12.73 -3.18 -12.55
CA ILE A 58 13.53 -4.03 -11.67
C ILE A 58 12.83 -4.17 -10.31
N TYR A 59 12.44 -3.06 -9.69
CA TYR A 59 11.73 -3.08 -8.42
C TYR A 59 10.48 -3.98 -8.44
N SER A 60 9.70 -3.93 -9.52
CA SER A 60 8.40 -4.60 -9.62
C SER A 60 8.49 -6.06 -10.07
N PHE A 61 9.49 -6.41 -10.89
CA PHE A 61 9.55 -7.72 -11.56
C PHE A 61 10.78 -8.56 -11.20
N MET A 62 11.74 -8.01 -10.43
CA MET A 62 12.91 -8.78 -9.96
C MET A 62 12.48 -9.87 -8.97
N PRO A 63 12.77 -11.15 -9.23
CA PRO A 63 12.33 -12.25 -8.37
C PRO A 63 12.95 -12.22 -6.95
N ILE A 64 14.14 -11.63 -6.80
CA ILE A 64 14.92 -11.61 -5.54
C ILE A 64 15.28 -10.16 -5.15
N GLY A 65 15.14 -9.82 -3.87
CA GLY A 65 15.54 -8.55 -3.26
C GLY A 65 14.67 -7.31 -3.52
N GLY A 66 13.87 -7.25 -4.60
CA GLY A 66 12.81 -6.23 -4.76
C GLY A 66 13.33 -4.79 -4.58
N ALA A 67 12.78 -4.06 -3.60
CA ALA A 67 13.26 -2.70 -3.26
C ALA A 67 14.69 -2.61 -2.73
N VAL A 68 15.24 -3.68 -2.16
CA VAL A 68 16.66 -3.68 -1.75
C VAL A 68 17.56 -3.92 -2.97
N ALA A 69 17.13 -4.76 -3.91
CA ALA A 69 17.89 -5.07 -5.12
C ALA A 69 17.96 -3.88 -6.10
N VAL A 70 16.93 -3.03 -6.13
CA VAL A 70 16.90 -1.89 -7.04
C VAL A 70 17.80 -0.73 -6.60
N ILE A 71 18.11 -0.62 -5.30
CA ILE A 71 18.90 0.49 -4.74
C ILE A 71 20.29 0.61 -5.39
N PRO A 72 21.10 -0.46 -5.47
CA PRO A 72 22.37 -0.42 -6.18
C PRO A 72 22.25 0.07 -7.63
N VAL A 73 21.20 -0.37 -8.33
CA VAL A 73 20.97 -0.02 -9.73
C VAL A 73 20.61 1.45 -9.88
N GLY A 74 19.69 1.96 -9.05
CA GLY A 74 19.29 3.37 -9.10
C GLY A 74 20.47 4.30 -8.81
N LEU A 75 21.31 3.95 -7.84
CA LEU A 75 22.51 4.73 -7.52
C LEU A 75 23.58 4.66 -8.62
N ALA A 76 23.75 3.50 -9.26
CA ALA A 76 24.67 3.34 -10.40
C ALA A 76 24.21 4.12 -11.65
N LEU A 77 22.90 4.37 -11.79
CA LEU A 77 22.33 5.27 -12.81
C LEU A 77 22.53 6.76 -12.47
N GLY A 78 23.18 7.08 -11.35
CA GLY A 78 23.43 8.46 -10.92
C GLY A 78 22.21 9.15 -10.30
N ILE A 79 21.13 8.41 -9.99
CA ILE A 79 19.96 8.96 -9.31
C ILE A 79 20.35 9.29 -7.86
N PRO A 80 20.17 10.56 -7.41
CA PRO A 80 20.40 10.92 -6.03
C PRO A 80 19.60 10.05 -5.05
N PRO A 81 20.21 9.60 -3.92
CA PRO A 81 19.57 8.70 -2.97
C PRO A 81 18.17 9.15 -2.51
N GLU A 82 17.99 10.45 -2.25
CA GLU A 82 16.74 11.05 -1.81
C GLU A 82 15.62 10.90 -2.85
N TYR A 83 15.93 11.06 -4.15
CA TYR A 83 14.95 10.89 -5.21
C TYR A 83 14.65 9.42 -5.49
N LEU A 84 15.63 8.54 -5.35
CA LEU A 84 15.44 7.10 -5.46
C LEU A 84 14.52 6.56 -4.35
N ILE A 85 14.81 6.92 -3.09
CA ILE A 85 13.97 6.55 -1.93
C ILE A 85 12.56 7.11 -2.10
N SER A 86 12.43 8.37 -2.53
CA SER A 86 11.13 9.00 -2.75
C SER A 86 10.31 8.27 -3.80
N PHE A 87 10.93 7.83 -4.89
CA PHE A 87 10.25 7.10 -5.95
C PHE A 87 9.81 5.69 -5.52
N ILE A 88 10.67 4.95 -4.82
CA ILE A 88 10.32 3.64 -4.26
C ILE A 88 9.17 3.80 -3.26
N LEU A 89 9.27 4.78 -2.36
CA LEU A 89 8.25 5.04 -1.36
C LEU A 89 6.92 5.47 -1.98
N PHE A 90 6.94 6.30 -3.01
CA PHE A 90 5.76 6.68 -3.78
C PHE A 90 5.08 5.43 -4.37
N THR A 91 5.87 4.56 -5.01
CA THR A 91 5.35 3.34 -5.62
C THR A 91 4.70 2.42 -4.58
N ASP A 92 5.39 2.20 -3.45
CA ASP A 92 4.87 1.41 -2.32
C ASP A 92 3.60 2.03 -1.72
N ALA A 93 3.58 3.36 -1.56
CA ALA A 93 2.44 4.08 -1.00
C ALA A 93 1.22 4.00 -1.92
N ASP A 94 1.40 4.14 -3.23
CA ASP A 94 0.31 4.13 -4.21
C ASP A 94 -0.30 2.72 -4.37
N VAL A 95 0.56 1.69 -4.44
CA VAL A 95 0.13 0.27 -4.44
C VAL A 95 -0.61 -0.07 -3.15
N ALA A 96 -0.06 0.32 -1.99
CA ALA A 96 -0.72 0.10 -0.71
C ALA A 96 -2.07 0.82 -0.65
N LEU A 97 -2.15 2.07 -1.14
CA LEU A 97 -3.36 2.88 -1.14
C LEU A 97 -4.47 2.20 -1.95
N PHE A 98 -4.13 1.75 -3.16
CA PHE A 98 -5.04 1.00 -4.01
C PHE A 98 -5.57 -0.23 -3.29
N LEU A 99 -4.70 -1.03 -2.67
CA LEU A 99 -5.10 -2.27 -2.03
C LEU A 99 -5.92 -2.06 -0.75
N VAL A 100 -5.54 -1.11 0.12
CA VAL A 100 -6.32 -0.87 1.34
C VAL A 100 -7.71 -0.32 1.03
N TRP A 101 -7.87 0.47 -0.03
CA TRP A 101 -9.17 0.99 -0.44
C TRP A 101 -10.02 -0.06 -1.15
N ASN A 102 -9.39 -0.94 -1.92
CA ASN A 102 -10.07 -1.96 -2.73
C ASN A 102 -10.02 -3.37 -2.12
N PHE A 103 -9.65 -3.50 -0.85
CA PHE A 103 -9.51 -4.78 -0.13
C PHE A 103 -10.75 -5.69 -0.22
N LYS A 104 -11.96 -5.10 -0.27
CA LYS A 104 -13.22 -5.86 -0.46
C LYS A 104 -13.25 -6.65 -1.77
N TYR A 105 -12.55 -6.19 -2.80
CA TYR A 105 -12.39 -6.88 -4.08
C TYR A 105 -11.22 -7.88 -4.05
N ALA A 106 -10.16 -7.59 -3.30
CA ALA A 106 -9.02 -8.50 -3.09
C ALA A 106 -9.41 -9.78 -2.31
N ASN A 107 -10.43 -9.71 -1.44
CA ASN A 107 -10.93 -10.83 -0.63
C ASN A 107 -11.74 -11.90 -1.39
N LYS A 108 -11.89 -11.80 -2.72
CA LYS A 108 -12.50 -12.88 -3.53
C LYS A 108 -11.56 -14.08 -3.76
N ILE A 109 -10.38 -14.10 -3.13
CA ILE A 109 -9.48 -15.25 -3.09
C ILE A 109 -10.06 -16.31 -2.12
N PRO A 110 -10.41 -17.52 -2.57
CA PRO A 110 -11.22 -18.51 -1.84
C PRO A 110 -10.62 -19.00 -0.49
N VAL A 111 -9.33 -18.77 -0.25
CA VAL A 111 -8.65 -19.14 1.02
C VAL A 111 -9.02 -18.20 2.18
N LEU A 112 -9.37 -16.94 1.90
CA LEU A 112 -9.67 -15.92 2.92
C LEU A 112 -11.12 -15.95 3.43
N GLY A 113 -12.03 -16.55 2.68
CA GLY A 113 -13.44 -16.66 3.06
C GLY A 113 -13.70 -17.54 4.29
N LYS A 114 -12.87 -18.58 4.52
CA LYS A 114 -13.03 -19.49 5.67
C LYS A 114 -12.57 -18.88 7.00
N LEU A 115 -11.60 -17.96 6.99
CA LEU A 115 -11.18 -17.25 8.22
C LEU A 115 -12.25 -16.25 8.70
N LEU A 116 -12.96 -15.59 7.77
CA LEU A 116 -13.96 -14.58 8.10
C LEU A 116 -15.24 -15.17 8.73
N VAL A 117 -15.71 -16.33 8.25
CA VAL A 117 -16.90 -17.00 8.80
C VAL A 117 -16.67 -17.51 10.23
N ILE A 118 -15.44 -17.90 10.58
CA ILE A 118 -15.07 -18.26 11.97
C ILE A 118 -15.02 -17.01 12.88
N THR A 119 -14.89 -15.82 12.29
CA THR A 119 -14.67 -14.57 13.01
C THR A 119 -15.97 -13.78 13.26
N GLU A 120 -17.07 -13.99 12.52
CA GLU A 120 -18.31 -13.25 12.77
C GLU A 120 -19.00 -13.67 14.09
N GLU A 121 -18.99 -14.95 14.47
CA GLU A 121 -19.60 -15.38 15.75
C GLU A 121 -18.72 -15.16 16.99
N LYS A 122 -17.40 -15.00 16.81
CA LYS A 122 -16.43 -14.79 17.92
C LYS A 122 -15.80 -13.39 17.95
N GLY A 123 -15.98 -12.60 16.90
CA GLY A 123 -15.26 -11.35 16.64
C GLY A 123 -15.66 -10.20 17.55
N GLU A 124 -16.94 -10.02 17.86
CA GLU A 124 -17.37 -8.91 18.74
C GLU A 124 -16.82 -9.03 20.16
N LYS A 125 -16.70 -10.26 20.68
CA LYS A 125 -16.11 -10.54 22.00
C LYS A 125 -14.58 -10.44 21.97
N ALA A 126 -13.92 -10.82 20.89
CA ALA A 126 -12.47 -10.72 20.73
C ALA A 126 -12.00 -9.27 20.49
N ILE A 127 -12.70 -8.49 19.68
CA ILE A 127 -12.35 -7.09 19.36
C ILE A 127 -12.41 -6.20 20.61
N LYS A 128 -13.39 -6.43 21.51
CA LYS A 128 -13.44 -5.74 22.82
C LYS A 128 -12.32 -6.20 23.77
N LYS A 129 -11.94 -7.47 23.74
CA LYS A 129 -10.92 -8.06 24.63
C LYS A 129 -9.47 -7.78 24.20
N TYR A 130 -9.21 -7.63 22.90
CA TYR A 130 -7.87 -7.49 22.31
C TYR A 130 -7.60 -6.11 21.67
N LYS A 131 -8.36 -5.07 22.05
CA LYS A 131 -8.13 -3.68 21.59
C LYS A 131 -6.68 -3.18 21.82
N TRP A 132 -6.00 -3.74 22.83
CA TRP A 132 -4.57 -3.51 23.10
C TRP A 132 -3.66 -4.17 22.04
N ALA A 133 -4.00 -5.36 21.55
CA ALA A 133 -3.26 -6.04 20.47
C ALA A 133 -3.35 -5.29 19.12
N MET A 134 -4.45 -4.57 18.86
CA MET A 134 -4.58 -3.67 17.71
C MET A 134 -3.57 -2.51 17.73
N ARG A 135 -3.10 -2.07 18.91
CA ARG A 135 -2.02 -1.07 19.02
C ARG A 135 -0.66 -1.65 18.66
N PHE A 136 -0.42 -2.94 18.93
CA PHE A 136 0.74 -3.67 18.43
C PHE A 136 0.63 -4.02 16.96
N GLY A 137 -0.60 -4.10 16.41
CA GLY A 137 -0.83 -4.36 14.98
C GLY A 137 -0.13 -3.35 14.08
N PHE A 138 -0.11 -2.06 14.45
CA PHE A 138 0.59 -1.03 13.69
C PHE A 138 2.10 -1.26 13.67
N ILE A 139 2.73 -1.41 14.84
CA ILE A 139 4.18 -1.60 14.96
C ILE A 139 4.59 -2.94 14.34
N GLY A 140 3.86 -4.02 14.63
CA GLY A 140 4.12 -5.34 14.07
C GLY A 140 4.01 -5.36 12.54
N LEU A 141 3.01 -4.68 11.98
CA LEU A 141 2.88 -4.55 10.52
C LEU A 141 4.02 -3.71 9.93
N MET A 142 4.38 -2.60 10.57
CA MET A 142 5.50 -1.78 10.14
C MET A 142 6.81 -2.58 10.13
N LEU A 143 7.11 -3.32 11.21
CA LEU A 143 8.29 -4.18 11.32
C LEU A 143 8.27 -5.32 10.29
N PHE A 144 7.10 -5.93 10.06
CA PHE A 144 6.91 -6.93 9.03
C PHE A 144 7.28 -6.39 7.64
N VAL A 145 6.77 -5.21 7.28
CA VAL A 145 7.03 -4.56 5.99
C VAL A 145 8.46 -4.03 5.88
N MET A 146 9.02 -3.58 7.01
CA MET A 146 10.40 -3.11 7.09
C MET A 146 11.40 -4.22 6.77
N PHE A 147 11.07 -5.46 7.14
CA PHE A 147 11.96 -6.58 6.93
C PHE A 147 12.14 -6.86 5.43
N PRO A 148 13.37 -7.01 4.91
CA PRO A 148 13.65 -7.04 3.47
C PRO A 148 13.39 -8.42 2.83
N LEU A 149 12.17 -8.93 2.96
CA LEU A 149 11.73 -10.15 2.27
C LEU A 149 10.91 -9.78 1.04
N GLN A 150 11.01 -10.59 -0.01
CA GLN A 150 10.24 -10.37 -1.24
C GLN A 150 8.73 -10.36 -1.03
N TRP A 151 8.26 -11.11 -0.05
CA TRP A 151 6.85 -11.26 0.25
C TRP A 151 6.35 -10.30 1.33
N THR A 152 7.16 -9.36 1.82
CA THR A 152 6.77 -8.41 2.89
C THR A 152 6.51 -6.99 2.39
N GLY A 153 6.57 -6.75 1.07
CA GLY A 153 6.37 -5.42 0.47
C GLY A 153 4.97 -4.81 0.67
N SER A 154 4.77 -3.61 0.11
CA SER A 154 3.55 -2.82 0.26
C SER A 154 2.25 -3.58 -0.01
N ALA A 155 2.25 -4.45 -1.03
CA ALA A 155 1.07 -5.23 -1.38
C ALA A 155 0.66 -6.23 -0.29
N VAL A 156 1.59 -7.03 0.20
CA VAL A 156 1.31 -8.03 1.23
C VAL A 156 1.05 -7.37 2.57
N GLY A 157 1.80 -6.31 2.92
CA GLY A 157 1.54 -5.53 4.12
C GLY A 157 0.14 -4.90 4.12
N ALA A 158 -0.31 -4.34 3.00
CA ALA A 158 -1.65 -3.77 2.87
C ALA A 158 -2.74 -4.83 3.08
N MET A 159 -2.58 -6.03 2.50
CA MET A 159 -3.52 -7.14 2.71
C MET A 159 -3.49 -7.62 4.16
N ALA A 160 -2.30 -7.85 4.73
CA ALA A 160 -2.14 -8.34 6.10
C ALA A 160 -2.78 -7.38 7.13
N GLY A 161 -2.52 -6.08 7.01
CA GLY A 161 -3.12 -5.09 7.91
C GLY A 161 -4.64 -5.05 7.83
N ARG A 162 -5.22 -5.16 6.63
CA ARG A 162 -6.67 -5.21 6.47
C ARG A 162 -7.28 -6.52 6.96
N LEU A 163 -6.56 -7.64 6.85
CA LEU A 163 -6.98 -8.95 7.36
C LEU A 163 -7.06 -9.00 8.89
N ILE A 164 -6.11 -8.37 9.58
CA ILE A 164 -6.12 -8.28 11.05
C ILE A 164 -7.10 -7.22 11.59
N GLY A 165 -7.88 -6.59 10.72
CA GLY A 165 -8.95 -5.66 11.10
C GLY A 165 -8.52 -4.21 11.28
N MET A 166 -7.30 -3.83 10.85
CA MET A 166 -6.90 -2.41 10.88
C MET A 166 -7.70 -1.58 9.86
N THR A 167 -7.88 -0.30 10.18
CA THR A 167 -8.52 0.65 9.28
C THR A 167 -7.63 0.91 8.06
N ALA A 168 -8.22 1.29 6.92
CA ALA A 168 -7.48 1.58 5.69
C ALA A 168 -6.31 2.55 5.92
N GLY A 169 -6.57 3.66 6.64
CA GLY A 169 -5.57 4.68 6.91
C GLY A 169 -4.45 4.18 7.83
N MET A 170 -4.77 3.45 8.90
CA MET A 170 -3.75 2.89 9.79
C MET A 170 -2.89 1.84 9.10
N THR A 171 -3.50 0.96 8.30
CA THR A 171 -2.77 -0.02 7.49
C THR A 171 -1.83 0.68 6.52
N TRP A 172 -2.35 1.66 5.77
CA TRP A 172 -1.55 2.40 4.80
C TRP A 172 -0.35 3.10 5.46
N LEU A 173 -0.57 3.80 6.57
CA LEU A 173 0.50 4.48 7.30
C LEU A 173 1.57 3.50 7.83
N ALA A 174 1.17 2.36 8.38
CA ALA A 174 2.12 1.35 8.86
C ALA A 174 2.99 0.80 7.73
N VAL A 175 2.37 0.52 6.58
CA VAL A 175 3.04 0.00 5.38
C VAL A 175 4.02 1.04 4.83
N VAL A 176 3.58 2.29 4.65
CA VAL A 176 4.41 3.38 4.14
C VAL A 176 5.59 3.64 5.07
N ALA A 177 5.37 3.67 6.39
CA ALA A 177 6.44 3.83 7.36
C ALA A 177 7.45 2.67 7.29
N GLY A 178 6.99 1.42 7.20
CA GLY A 178 7.86 0.25 7.06
C GLY A 178 8.69 0.29 5.77
N CYS A 179 8.07 0.61 4.64
CA CYS A 179 8.75 0.75 3.35
C CYS A 179 9.77 1.89 3.34
N PHE A 180 9.46 3.01 3.99
CA PHE A 180 10.39 4.13 4.13
C PHE A 180 11.62 3.73 4.93
N ILE A 181 11.43 3.15 6.12
CA ILE A 181 12.53 2.71 6.99
C ILE A 181 13.39 1.66 6.27
N ARG A 182 12.76 0.68 5.62
CA ARG A 182 13.47 -0.34 4.83
C ARG A 182 14.35 0.26 3.74
N SER A 183 13.79 1.18 2.96
CA SER A 183 14.50 1.79 1.82
C SER A 183 15.63 2.71 2.30
N LEU A 184 15.40 3.43 3.40
CA LEU A 184 16.42 4.25 4.04
C LEU A 184 17.58 3.40 4.56
N ILE A 185 17.30 2.36 5.36
CA ILE A 185 18.32 1.46 5.92
C ILE A 185 19.11 0.79 4.79
N ALA A 186 18.43 0.24 3.79
CA ALA A 186 19.09 -0.44 2.66
C ALA A 186 20.00 0.52 1.88
N THR A 187 19.58 1.77 1.68
CA THR A 187 20.39 2.80 1.03
C THR A 187 21.61 3.17 1.87
N LEU A 188 21.43 3.39 3.17
CA LEU A 188 22.53 3.74 4.10
C LEU A 188 23.57 2.63 4.23
N ILE A 189 23.14 1.37 4.21
CA ILE A 189 24.04 0.21 4.17
C ILE A 189 24.83 0.20 2.87
N TYR A 190 24.14 0.38 1.73
CA TYR A 190 24.80 0.32 0.43
C TYR A 190 25.86 1.41 0.23
N ILE A 191 25.60 2.64 0.69
CA ILE A 191 26.57 3.75 0.60
C ILE A 191 27.67 3.69 1.69
N GLY A 192 27.66 2.67 2.55
CA GLY A 192 28.68 2.44 3.58
C GLY A 192 28.59 3.36 4.80
N VAL A 193 27.45 4.05 5.00
CA VAL A 193 27.22 4.86 6.21
C VAL A 193 26.88 3.97 7.40
N ILE A 194 26.19 2.85 7.17
CA ILE A 194 25.91 1.83 8.17
C ILE A 194 26.66 0.54 7.79
N SER A 195 27.62 0.14 8.62
CA SER A 195 28.33 -1.13 8.48
C SER A 195 27.88 -2.09 9.56
N PHE A 196 27.43 -3.29 9.20
CA PHE A 196 27.36 -4.40 10.14
C PHE A 196 28.77 -5.00 10.20
N LEU A 197 29.42 -4.82 11.36
CA LEU A 197 30.72 -5.43 11.70
C LEU A 197 30.68 -6.95 11.54
#